data_AF-A0A7V9A955-F1
#
_entry.id   AF-A0A7V9A955-F1
#
_cell.length_a   1.000
_cell.length_b   1.000
_cell.length_c   1.000
_cell.angle_alpha   90.00
_cell.angle_beta   90.00
_cell.angle_gamma   90.00
#
_symmetry.space_group_name_H-M   'P 1'
#
loop_
_entity.id
_entity.type
_entity.pdbx_description
1 polymer ?
#
loop_
_entity_poly.entity_id
_entity_poly.type
_entity_poly.pdbx_seq_one_letter_code
_entity_poly.pdbx_strand_id
1 'polypeptide(L)'
;MLYDRQESEYYHAKMKAARRVQRGWVKEADLPTNAEIRDEVQSMARMFEGDTRLDNLLTMRLEALRMMKILERFRPKIVGSVLTGHVRKGSDIDLHIFSDSMSAVTATLEAEGIRYDVQRKHVNKPGAAGIYTHIHIREEYPFELTVRATKDASAVSKSSITGKPQERMSIAEFDHFLAESYNEIEYSEGLAAVENQVDRFLQFEALLLPLENVKQSPKWHPEGDALYHSLQVFDLARDHLPYDEEFLLAALLHDVGKGIDPHDHVLAGLEALGEDITERTYWLIAHHMEAALVVDGTIGARAKRRLKESEDYEELVLLARCDREGRKVGVETSELEEAIDYLRQLSYECDAW
;
A
#
# COMPACT_ATOMS: atom_id res chain seq x y z
N MET A 1 -22.92 8.53 2.73
CA MET A 1 -21.99 9.67 2.95
C MET A 1 -20.80 9.29 3.81
N LEU A 2 -20.97 9.01 5.12
CA LEU A 2 -19.85 8.53 5.96
C LEU A 2 -19.44 7.09 5.64
N TYR A 3 -20.41 6.23 5.30
CA TYR A 3 -20.17 4.88 4.81
C TYR A 3 -19.34 4.91 3.52
N ASP A 4 -19.83 5.60 2.48
CA ASP A 4 -19.13 5.76 1.18
C ASP A 4 -17.96 6.78 1.20
N ARG A 5 -17.48 7.19 2.38
CA ARG A 5 -16.40 8.18 2.59
C ARG A 5 -16.50 9.50 1.82
N GLN A 6 -17.70 9.95 1.44
CA GLN A 6 -17.91 11.29 0.87
C GLN A 6 -17.60 12.43 1.86
N GLU A 7 -17.56 12.12 3.16
CA GLU A 7 -17.13 13.00 4.24
C GLU A 7 -16.35 12.17 5.26
N SER A 8 -15.29 12.74 5.85
CA SER A 8 -14.49 12.11 6.90
C SER A 8 -14.82 12.62 8.31
N GLU A 9 -15.41 13.82 8.42
CA GLU A 9 -15.75 14.44 9.70
C GLU A 9 -17.26 14.38 9.98
N TYR A 10 -17.63 13.85 11.16
CA TYR A 10 -19.04 13.75 11.59
C TYR A 10 -19.78 15.10 11.53
N TYR A 11 -19.11 16.20 11.89
CA TYR A 11 -19.73 17.53 11.85
C TYR A 11 -20.12 17.92 10.42
N HIS A 12 -19.20 17.78 9.46
CA HIS A 12 -19.48 18.09 8.04
C HIS A 12 -20.56 17.18 7.47
N ALA A 13 -20.48 15.87 7.76
CA ALA A 13 -21.49 14.91 7.35
C ALA A 13 -22.90 15.28 7.85
N LYS A 14 -23.03 15.62 9.14
CA LYS A 14 -24.29 16.06 9.74
C LYS A 14 -24.82 17.32 9.07
N MET A 15 -23.99 18.34 8.92
CA MET A 15 -24.41 19.62 8.33
C MET A 15 -24.81 19.48 6.86
N LYS A 16 -24.09 18.67 6.08
CA LYS A 16 -24.40 18.42 4.67
C LYS A 16 -25.66 17.58 4.49
N ALA A 17 -25.86 16.56 5.33
CA ALA A 17 -27.09 15.77 5.35
C ALA A 17 -28.30 16.63 5.76
N ALA A 18 -28.16 17.44 6.82
CA ALA A 18 -29.20 18.35 7.29
C ALA A 18 -29.65 19.33 6.19
N ARG A 19 -28.71 19.92 5.45
CA ARG A 19 -29.02 20.81 4.30
C ARG A 19 -29.72 20.10 3.15
N ARG A 20 -29.48 18.80 2.94
CA ARG A 20 -30.14 18.01 1.89
C ARG A 20 -31.58 17.63 2.25
N VAL A 21 -31.83 17.33 3.52
CA VAL A 21 -33.15 16.88 4.01
C VAL A 21 -34.05 18.06 4.36
N GLN A 22 -33.49 19.14 4.90
CA GLN A 22 -34.24 20.30 5.38
C GLN A 22 -33.75 21.58 4.69
N ARG A 23 -34.66 22.33 4.07
CA ARG A 23 -34.38 23.62 3.39
C ARG A 23 -34.28 24.80 4.38
N GLY A 24 -33.63 24.60 5.52
CA GLY A 24 -33.55 25.60 6.61
C GLY A 24 -32.46 25.28 7.65
N TRP A 25 -32.33 26.14 8.65
CA TRP A 25 -31.39 25.94 9.75
C TRP A 25 -31.89 24.85 10.71
N VAL A 26 -30.99 23.92 11.07
CA VAL A 26 -31.26 22.80 11.98
C VAL A 26 -30.52 23.05 13.29
N LYS A 27 -31.19 22.88 14.43
CA LYS A 27 -30.54 23.01 15.74
C LYS A 27 -29.60 21.84 15.96
N GLU A 28 -28.46 22.08 16.62
CA GLU A 28 -27.50 21.01 16.92
C GLU A 28 -28.09 19.89 17.79
N ALA A 29 -29.04 20.21 18.67
CA ALA A 29 -29.72 19.23 19.52
C ALA A 29 -30.66 18.29 18.74
N ASP A 30 -31.08 18.68 17.54
CA ASP A 30 -31.96 17.88 16.68
C ASP A 30 -31.14 17.01 15.71
N LEU A 31 -29.81 17.17 15.69
CA LEU A 31 -28.91 16.34 14.89
C LEU A 31 -28.54 15.07 15.67
N PRO A 32 -28.37 13.92 14.99
CA PRO A 32 -27.92 12.71 15.66
C PRO A 32 -26.53 12.92 16.27
N THR A 33 -26.30 12.22 17.37
CA THR A 33 -25.00 12.18 18.04
C THR A 33 -23.99 11.41 17.19
N ASN A 34 -22.69 11.63 17.42
CA ASN A 34 -21.65 10.89 16.70
C ASN A 34 -21.73 9.38 16.98
N ALA A 35 -22.17 8.99 18.18
CA ALA A 35 -22.40 7.60 18.56
C ALA A 35 -23.54 6.98 17.74
N GLU A 36 -24.70 7.62 17.67
CA GLU A 36 -25.84 7.13 16.86
C GLU A 36 -25.45 6.97 15.39
N ILE A 37 -24.70 7.93 14.83
CA ILE A 37 -24.22 7.85 13.46
C ILE A 37 -23.25 6.67 13.29
N ARG A 38 -22.30 6.47 14.22
CA ARG A 38 -21.36 5.34 14.15
C ARG A 38 -22.11 4.01 14.17
N ASP A 39 -23.07 3.87 15.07
CA ASP A 39 -23.81 2.62 15.25
C ASP A 39 -24.63 2.30 13.98
N GLU A 40 -25.23 3.31 13.34
CA GLU A 40 -25.92 3.15 12.06
C GLU A 40 -24.96 2.80 10.91
N VAL A 41 -23.80 3.47 10.81
CA VAL A 41 -22.77 3.13 9.81
C VAL A 41 -22.27 1.70 9.98
N GLN A 42 -22.15 1.22 11.22
CA GLN A 42 -21.78 -0.16 11.49
C GLN A 42 -22.87 -1.14 11.08
N SER A 43 -24.15 -0.81 11.32
CA SER A 43 -25.30 -1.60 10.85
C SER A 43 -25.29 -1.73 9.33
N MET A 44 -25.04 -0.62 8.62
CA MET A 44 -24.88 -0.62 7.16
C MET A 44 -23.71 -1.52 6.71
N ALA A 45 -22.53 -1.35 7.31
CA ALA A 45 -21.37 -2.17 6.97
C ALA A 45 -21.64 -3.67 7.18
N ARG A 46 -22.32 -4.06 8.26
CA ARG A 46 -22.74 -5.47 8.47
C ARG A 46 -23.68 -5.98 7.38
N MET A 47 -24.60 -5.15 6.92
CA MET A 47 -25.59 -5.53 5.90
C MET A 47 -24.96 -5.68 4.51
N PHE A 48 -23.97 -4.85 4.17
CA PHE A 48 -23.38 -4.79 2.83
C PHE A 48 -22.06 -5.57 2.68
N GLU A 49 -21.27 -5.74 3.74
CA GLU A 49 -19.91 -6.32 3.68
C GLU A 49 -19.83 -7.77 4.19
N GLY A 50 -20.86 -8.27 4.90
CA GLY A 50 -20.94 -9.69 5.29
C GLY A 50 -19.77 -10.19 6.16
N ASP A 51 -19.40 -11.46 5.93
CA ASP A 51 -18.37 -12.18 6.71
C ASP A 51 -16.94 -11.74 6.36
N THR A 52 -16.69 -11.26 5.14
CA THR A 52 -15.39 -10.71 4.69
C THR A 52 -14.88 -9.58 5.60
N ARG A 53 -15.80 -8.85 6.25
CA ARG A 53 -15.45 -7.81 7.23
C ARG A 53 -14.76 -8.37 8.48
N LEU A 54 -15.09 -9.60 8.89
CA LEU A 54 -14.49 -10.25 10.06
C LEU A 54 -13.06 -10.72 9.74
N ASP A 55 -12.85 -11.27 8.55
CA ASP A 55 -11.54 -11.68 8.08
C ASP A 55 -10.60 -10.47 7.96
N ASN A 56 -11.06 -9.40 7.29
CA ASN A 56 -10.32 -8.14 7.22
C ASN A 56 -9.99 -7.55 8.59
N LEU A 57 -10.91 -7.70 9.58
CA LEU A 57 -10.65 -7.20 10.93
C LEU A 57 -9.52 -7.96 11.62
N LEU A 58 -9.42 -9.29 11.45
CA LEU A 58 -8.32 -10.06 12.01
C LEU A 58 -6.99 -9.62 11.37
N THR A 59 -6.92 -9.57 10.04
CA THR A 59 -5.72 -9.14 9.31
C THR A 59 -5.29 -7.73 9.74
N MET A 60 -6.20 -6.76 9.77
CA MET A 60 -5.91 -5.40 10.26
C MET A 60 -5.36 -5.37 11.68
N ARG A 61 -5.83 -6.27 12.57
CA ARG A 61 -5.35 -6.33 13.95
C ARG A 61 -3.97 -6.97 14.05
N LEU A 62 -3.67 -7.98 13.24
CA LEU A 62 -2.35 -8.58 13.15
C LEU A 62 -1.33 -7.59 12.59
N GLU A 63 -1.71 -6.85 11.54
CA GLU A 63 -0.93 -5.74 10.99
C GLU A 63 -0.67 -4.64 12.02
N ALA A 64 -1.70 -4.27 12.79
CA ALA A 64 -1.54 -3.36 13.90
C ALA A 64 -0.51 -3.86 14.92
N LEU A 65 -0.54 -5.14 15.27
CA LEU A 65 0.41 -5.73 16.22
C LEU A 65 1.85 -5.72 15.64
N ARG A 66 2.04 -6.04 14.36
CA ARG A 66 3.35 -5.96 13.68
C ARG A 66 3.93 -4.56 13.73
N MET A 67 3.16 -3.56 13.28
CA MET A 67 3.59 -2.15 13.30
C MET A 67 3.87 -1.67 14.74
N MET A 68 3.07 -2.12 15.71
CA MET A 68 3.33 -1.81 17.12
C MET A 68 4.64 -2.44 17.64
N LYS A 69 5.03 -3.63 17.18
CA LYS A 69 6.32 -4.24 17.52
C LYS A 69 7.49 -3.47 16.89
N ILE A 70 7.39 -3.09 15.62
CA ILE A 70 8.37 -2.23 14.93
C ILE A 70 8.58 -0.91 15.69
N LEU A 71 7.47 -0.30 16.15
CA LEU A 71 7.48 0.97 16.86
C LEU A 71 7.61 0.83 18.38
N GLU A 72 7.98 -0.33 18.92
CA GLU A 72 7.94 -0.66 20.37
C GLU A 72 8.61 0.42 21.23
N ARG A 73 9.75 0.97 20.77
CA ARG A 73 10.51 2.00 21.47
C ARG A 73 9.71 3.28 21.76
N PHE A 74 8.64 3.53 21.00
CA PHE A 74 7.74 4.68 21.14
C PHE A 74 6.46 4.36 21.93
N ARG A 75 6.39 3.18 22.56
CA ARG A 75 5.29 2.73 23.43
C ARG A 75 3.92 2.83 22.73
N PRO A 76 3.77 2.23 21.55
CA PRO A 76 2.58 2.41 20.74
C PRO A 76 1.36 1.87 21.46
N LYS A 77 0.22 2.50 21.18
CA LYS A 77 -1.10 2.07 21.66
C LYS A 77 -2.07 2.05 20.49
N ILE A 78 -2.68 0.90 20.23
CA ILE A 78 -3.77 0.81 19.27
C ILE A 78 -5.00 1.52 19.82
N VAL A 79 -5.71 2.24 18.96
CA VAL A 79 -6.98 2.91 19.26
C VAL A 79 -7.95 2.71 18.09
N GLY A 80 -9.13 3.33 18.18
CA GLY A 80 -9.98 3.51 17.01
C GLY A 80 -10.77 2.27 16.59
N SER A 81 -11.08 2.22 15.30
CA SER A 81 -12.07 1.29 14.73
C SER A 81 -11.62 -0.17 14.80
N VAL A 82 -10.34 -0.42 14.56
CA VAL A 82 -9.70 -1.76 14.55
C VAL A 82 -9.69 -2.38 15.95
N LEU A 83 -9.33 -1.59 16.97
CA LEU A 83 -9.43 -2.04 18.36
C LEU A 83 -10.88 -2.38 18.72
N THR A 84 -11.79 -1.43 18.47
CA THR A 84 -13.20 -1.57 18.90
C THR A 84 -14.03 -2.52 18.02
N GLY A 85 -13.50 -3.01 16.89
CA GLY A 85 -14.20 -3.88 15.94
C GLY A 85 -15.24 -3.17 15.06
N HIS A 86 -15.24 -1.83 15.02
CA HIS A 86 -16.15 -1.01 14.22
C HIS A 86 -15.55 -0.67 12.85
N VAL A 87 -14.88 -1.63 12.22
CA VAL A 87 -14.29 -1.50 10.89
C VAL A 87 -15.35 -1.61 9.79
N ARG A 88 -15.06 -0.95 8.68
CA ARG A 88 -15.77 -0.97 7.38
C ARG A 88 -14.75 -0.91 6.24
N LYS A 89 -15.15 -1.12 4.99
CA LYS A 89 -14.26 -1.01 3.83
C LYS A 89 -13.51 0.34 3.84
N GLY A 90 -12.18 0.27 3.70
CA GLY A 90 -11.29 1.43 3.71
C GLY A 90 -11.11 2.08 5.09
N SER A 91 -11.31 1.35 6.20
CA SER A 91 -10.88 1.82 7.52
C SER A 91 -9.37 1.83 7.63
N ASP A 92 -8.85 2.75 8.42
CA ASP A 92 -7.44 2.88 8.80
C ASP A 92 -7.15 2.21 10.14
N ILE A 93 -5.88 1.88 10.35
CA ILE A 93 -5.32 1.41 11.62
C ILE A 93 -4.80 2.63 12.39
N ASP A 94 -5.51 3.02 13.44
CA ASP A 94 -5.12 4.15 14.29
C ASP A 94 -4.15 3.72 15.41
N LEU A 95 -2.93 4.28 15.41
CA LEU A 95 -1.97 4.09 16.50
C LEU A 95 -1.62 5.44 17.15
N HIS A 96 -1.53 5.44 18.48
CA HIS A 96 -0.88 6.53 19.22
C HIS A 96 0.53 6.13 19.58
N ILE A 97 1.51 6.98 19.23
CA ILE A 97 2.91 6.80 19.61
C ILE A 97 3.41 7.98 20.43
N PHE A 98 4.42 7.74 21.26
CA PHE A 98 4.88 8.73 22.25
C PHE A 98 6.37 9.02 22.06
N SER A 99 6.66 10.18 21.45
CA SER A 99 8.02 10.63 21.18
C SER A 99 8.09 12.15 21.24
N ASP A 100 9.16 12.67 21.84
CA ASP A 100 9.54 14.09 21.75
C ASP A 100 10.46 14.35 20.54
N SER A 101 10.81 13.31 19.77
CA SER A 101 11.67 13.39 18.58
C SER A 101 10.97 12.75 17.37
N MET A 102 10.58 13.60 16.41
CA MET A 102 10.00 13.13 15.14
C MET A 102 11.03 12.37 14.31
N SER A 103 12.28 12.85 14.28
CA SER A 103 13.35 12.22 13.51
C SER A 103 13.68 10.81 13.98
N ALA A 104 13.51 10.53 15.29
CA ALA A 104 13.62 9.16 15.77
C ALA A 104 12.50 8.29 15.19
N VAL A 105 11.26 8.76 15.17
CA VAL A 105 10.14 7.96 14.64
C VAL A 105 10.36 7.65 13.16
N THR A 106 10.66 8.67 12.36
CA THR A 106 10.88 8.51 10.93
C THR A 106 12.07 7.62 10.61
N ALA A 107 13.17 7.73 11.36
CA ALA A 107 14.33 6.85 11.17
C ALA A 107 14.04 5.37 11.49
N THR A 108 13.05 5.05 12.36
CA THR A 108 12.61 3.65 12.54
C THR A 108 11.84 3.17 11.33
N LEU A 109 10.91 3.98 10.82
CA LEU A 109 10.13 3.63 9.63
C LEU A 109 11.04 3.43 8.41
N GLU A 110 12.00 4.35 8.21
CA GLU A 110 13.00 4.26 7.14
C GLU A 110 13.89 3.01 7.24
N ALA A 111 14.29 2.62 8.46
CA ALA A 111 15.10 1.44 8.68
C ALA A 111 14.37 0.12 8.32
N GLU A 112 13.04 0.12 8.41
CA GLU A 112 12.18 -0.99 8.00
C GLU A 112 11.68 -0.84 6.55
N GLY A 113 12.14 0.18 5.81
CA GLY A 113 11.68 0.45 4.44
C GLY A 113 10.22 0.94 4.34
N ILE A 114 9.61 1.35 5.45
CA ILE A 114 8.21 1.76 5.50
C ILE A 114 8.07 3.17 4.96
N ARG A 115 7.26 3.33 3.90
CA ARG A 115 6.95 4.63 3.30
C ARG A 115 5.86 5.36 4.06
N TYR A 116 6.04 6.67 4.25
CA TYR A 116 5.13 7.48 5.07
C TYR A 116 5.04 8.94 4.63
N ASP A 117 3.90 9.57 4.93
CA ASP A 117 3.65 11.00 4.77
C ASP A 117 3.49 11.69 6.13
N VAL A 118 4.11 12.86 6.34
CA VAL A 118 3.96 13.62 7.58
C VAL A 118 2.98 14.77 7.41
N GLN A 119 1.91 14.78 8.20
CA GLN A 119 0.93 15.86 8.24
C GLN A 119 0.95 16.59 9.60
N ARG A 120 1.01 17.92 9.56
CA ARG A 120 0.93 18.77 10.76
C ARG A 120 -0.35 19.59 10.76
N LYS A 121 -1.22 19.39 11.73
CA LYS A 121 -2.48 20.12 11.88
C LYS A 121 -2.40 21.06 13.09
N HIS A 122 -2.59 22.35 12.83
CA HIS A 122 -2.78 23.33 13.89
C HIS A 122 -4.22 23.24 14.40
N VAL A 123 -4.39 22.84 15.66
CA VAL A 123 -5.69 22.81 16.31
C VAL A 123 -5.78 24.02 17.23
N ASN A 124 -6.73 24.90 16.95
CA ASN A 124 -7.06 26.05 17.79
C ASN A 124 -8.37 25.76 18.55
N LYS A 125 -8.29 24.85 19.54
CA LYS A 125 -9.40 24.58 20.46
C LYS A 125 -9.05 25.03 21.88
N PRO A 126 -9.94 25.70 22.63
CA PRO A 126 -9.70 26.06 24.02
C PRO A 126 -9.37 24.82 24.85
N GLY A 127 -8.18 24.80 25.48
CA GLY A 127 -7.70 23.65 26.27
C GLY A 127 -7.04 22.51 25.49
N ALA A 128 -7.00 22.59 24.15
CA ALA A 128 -6.33 21.62 23.28
C ALA A 128 -5.60 22.33 22.11
N ALA A 129 -5.13 23.56 22.35
CA ALA A 129 -4.41 24.34 21.36
C ALA A 129 -3.01 23.77 21.15
N GLY A 130 -2.64 23.43 19.91
CA GLY A 130 -1.35 22.83 19.63
C GLY A 130 -1.16 22.37 18.19
N ILE A 131 0.06 21.93 17.88
CA ILE A 131 0.40 21.24 16.64
C ILE A 131 0.24 19.75 16.89
N TYR A 132 -0.67 19.12 16.14
CA TYR A 132 -0.83 17.67 16.11
C TYR A 132 -0.10 17.15 14.88
N THR A 133 0.80 16.19 15.09
CA THR A 133 1.52 15.57 13.99
C THR A 133 1.00 14.16 13.79
N HIS A 134 0.61 13.89 12.55
CA HIS A 134 0.14 12.60 12.09
C HIS A 134 1.14 12.08 11.06
N ILE A 135 1.49 10.81 11.14
CA ILE A 135 2.25 10.11 10.11
C ILE A 135 1.30 9.12 9.46
N HIS A 136 1.12 9.22 8.15
CA HIS A 136 0.26 8.35 7.37
C HIS A 136 1.13 7.32 6.66
N ILE A 137 0.87 6.04 6.86
CA ILE A 137 1.59 4.95 6.19
C ILE A 137 0.64 4.30 5.18
N ARG A 138 1.13 4.10 3.97
CA ARG A 138 0.36 3.51 2.85
C ARG A 138 0.81 2.07 2.64
N GLU A 139 0.20 1.17 3.38
CA GLU A 139 0.30 -0.28 3.21
C GLU A 139 -1.08 -0.84 2.83
N GLU A 140 -1.24 -2.18 2.82
CA GLU A 140 -2.51 -2.86 2.49
C GLU A 140 -3.68 -2.25 3.28
N TYR A 141 -3.44 -2.04 4.58
CA TYR A 141 -4.29 -1.24 5.43
C TYR A 141 -3.57 0.06 5.79
N PRO A 142 -4.15 1.24 5.50
CA PRO A 142 -3.51 2.50 5.81
C PRO A 142 -3.38 2.67 7.33
N PHE A 143 -2.23 3.12 7.82
CA PHE A 143 -2.06 3.48 9.22
C PHE A 143 -2.09 5.00 9.39
N GLU A 144 -2.75 5.45 10.47
CA GLU A 144 -2.63 6.81 10.97
C GLU A 144 -1.92 6.79 12.32
N LEU A 145 -0.65 7.23 12.37
CA LEU A 145 0.12 7.36 13.60
C LEU A 145 -0.05 8.78 14.16
N THR A 146 -0.72 8.92 15.29
CA THR A 146 -0.74 10.19 16.03
C THR A 146 0.46 10.29 16.96
N VAL A 147 1.36 11.23 16.69
CA VAL A 147 2.56 11.46 17.51
C VAL A 147 2.25 12.39 18.68
N ARG A 148 2.43 11.90 19.90
CA ARG A 148 2.20 12.63 21.15
C ARG A 148 3.49 12.79 21.94
N ALA A 149 3.55 13.82 22.78
CA ALA A 149 4.70 14.04 23.65
C ALA A 149 4.85 12.89 24.65
N THR A 150 6.09 12.53 25.01
CA THR A 150 6.37 11.37 25.86
C THR A 150 5.72 11.50 27.25
N LYS A 151 5.60 12.72 27.77
CA LYS A 151 4.90 13.03 29.03
C LYS A 151 3.41 12.65 29.04
N ASP A 152 2.79 12.57 27.87
CA ASP A 152 1.35 12.31 27.71
C ASP A 152 1.02 10.82 27.56
N ALA A 153 2.02 9.92 27.65
CA ALA A 153 1.86 8.47 27.50
C ALA A 153 0.81 7.86 28.43
N SER A 154 0.72 8.38 29.67
CA SER A 154 -0.27 7.96 30.66
C SER A 154 -1.60 8.68 30.52
N ALA A 155 -1.65 9.86 29.88
CA ALA A 155 -2.86 10.65 29.76
C ALA A 155 -3.86 10.01 28.77
N VAL A 156 -5.09 9.75 29.23
CA VAL A 156 -6.18 9.25 28.41
C VAL A 156 -6.99 10.43 27.88
N SER A 157 -7.03 10.59 26.55
CA SER A 157 -7.91 11.54 25.86
C SER A 157 -9.36 11.05 25.89
N LYS A 158 -10.31 11.98 25.69
CA LYS A 158 -11.71 11.60 25.46
C LYS A 158 -11.91 11.24 23.99
N SER A 159 -12.70 10.20 23.73
CA SER A 159 -13.17 9.86 22.39
C SER A 159 -14.02 11.00 21.82
N SER A 160 -13.75 11.41 20.58
CA SER A 160 -14.56 12.38 19.82
C SER A 160 -15.93 11.84 19.42
N ILE A 161 -16.15 10.53 19.54
CA ILE A 161 -17.39 9.85 19.18
C ILE A 161 -18.29 9.70 20.41
N THR A 162 -17.75 9.10 21.48
CA THR A 162 -18.56 8.73 22.66
C THR A 162 -18.43 9.73 23.82
N GLY A 163 -17.42 10.60 23.81
CA GLY A 163 -17.10 11.51 24.93
C GLY A 163 -16.52 10.80 26.17
N LYS A 164 -16.47 9.46 26.17
CA LYS A 164 -15.88 8.62 27.21
C LYS A 164 -14.34 8.58 27.08
N PRO A 165 -13.61 8.09 28.10
CA PRO A 165 -12.18 7.79 27.94
C PRO A 165 -11.94 6.94 26.68
N GLN A 166 -10.97 7.35 25.86
CA GLN A 166 -10.65 6.65 24.62
C GLN A 166 -10.09 5.27 24.93
N GLU A 167 -10.73 4.24 24.39
CA GLU A 167 -10.25 2.86 24.43
C GLU A 167 -8.89 2.78 23.73
N ARG A 168 -7.94 2.12 24.39
CA ARG A 168 -6.58 1.94 23.92
C ARG A 168 -5.96 0.71 24.57
N MET A 169 -5.11 0.00 23.84
CA MET A 169 -4.33 -1.12 24.38
C MET A 169 -2.85 -0.93 24.04
N SER A 170 -1.97 -1.22 25.00
CA SER A 170 -0.55 -1.43 24.76
C SER A 170 -0.29 -2.73 24.00
N ILE A 171 0.95 -2.96 23.56
CA ILE A 171 1.35 -4.19 22.86
C ILE A 171 0.91 -5.43 23.64
N ALA A 172 1.27 -5.53 24.92
CA ALA A 172 0.96 -6.69 25.74
C ALA A 172 -0.55 -6.89 25.98
N GLU A 173 -1.29 -5.79 26.18
CA GLU A 173 -2.75 -5.86 26.35
C GLU A 173 -3.43 -6.31 25.05
N PHE A 174 -2.93 -5.85 23.90
CA PHE A 174 -3.50 -6.14 22.60
C PHE A 174 -3.16 -7.55 22.11
N ASP A 175 -1.91 -7.99 22.29
CA ASP A 175 -1.46 -9.36 22.05
C ASP A 175 -2.29 -10.37 22.86
N HIS A 176 -2.49 -10.10 24.15
CA HIS A 176 -3.36 -10.93 24.99
C HIS A 176 -4.83 -10.91 24.52
N PHE A 177 -5.36 -9.74 24.19
CA PHE A 177 -6.71 -9.62 23.63
C PHE A 177 -6.89 -10.43 22.34
N LEU A 178 -5.90 -10.42 21.45
CA LEU A 178 -5.92 -11.20 20.22
C LEU A 178 -5.90 -12.71 20.50
N ALA A 179 -5.02 -13.16 21.39
CA ALA A 179 -4.93 -14.57 21.78
C ALA A 179 -6.21 -15.09 22.45
N GLU A 180 -6.97 -14.24 23.14
CA GLU A 180 -8.28 -14.62 23.70
C GLU A 180 -9.44 -14.53 22.70
N SER A 181 -9.35 -13.64 21.71
CA SER A 181 -10.45 -13.33 20.80
C SER A 181 -10.51 -14.25 19.58
N TYR A 182 -9.38 -14.85 19.20
CA TYR A 182 -9.23 -15.67 17.99
C TYR A 182 -8.69 -17.05 18.34
N ASN A 183 -8.94 -18.04 17.47
CA ASN A 183 -8.40 -19.37 17.72
C ASN A 183 -6.88 -19.41 17.48
N GLU A 184 -6.19 -20.34 18.13
CA GLU A 184 -4.72 -20.41 18.14
C GLU A 184 -4.11 -20.58 16.73
N ILE A 185 -4.80 -21.29 15.83
CA ILE A 185 -4.34 -21.52 14.45
C ILE A 185 -4.44 -20.22 13.65
N GLU A 186 -5.61 -19.58 13.63
CA GLU A 186 -5.84 -18.29 12.94
C GLU A 186 -4.86 -17.21 13.42
N TYR A 187 -4.64 -17.14 14.75
CA TYR A 187 -3.73 -16.17 15.33
C TYR A 187 -2.27 -16.44 14.96
N SER A 188 -1.80 -17.68 15.13
CA SER A 188 -0.40 -18.03 14.90
C SER A 188 -0.02 -18.01 13.42
N GLU A 189 -0.86 -18.56 12.54
CA GLU A 189 -0.63 -18.55 11.10
C GLU A 189 -0.73 -17.12 10.55
N GLY A 190 -1.75 -16.35 10.97
CA GLY A 190 -1.90 -14.97 10.55
C GLY A 190 -0.77 -14.08 11.02
N LEU A 191 -0.31 -14.22 12.28
CA LEU A 191 0.82 -13.45 12.78
C LEU A 191 2.11 -13.80 12.04
N ALA A 192 2.35 -15.08 11.75
CA ALA A 192 3.50 -15.51 10.98
C ALA A 192 3.45 -14.99 9.53
N ALA A 193 2.27 -14.95 8.90
CA ALA A 193 2.10 -14.42 7.56
C ALA A 193 2.46 -12.92 7.52
N VAL A 194 1.95 -12.14 8.48
CA VAL A 194 2.20 -10.70 8.60
C VAL A 194 3.67 -10.41 8.96
N GLU A 195 4.27 -11.13 9.92
CA GLU A 195 5.67 -10.92 10.32
C GLU A 195 6.67 -11.32 9.23
N ASN A 196 6.33 -12.32 8.40
CA ASN A 196 7.17 -12.75 7.27
C ASN A 196 6.79 -12.07 5.95
N GLN A 197 5.87 -11.10 5.97
CA GLN A 197 5.56 -10.26 4.82
C GLN A 197 6.75 -9.31 4.61
N VAL A 198 7.82 -9.84 4.00
CA VAL A 198 8.86 -9.01 3.38
C VAL A 198 8.13 -8.23 2.31
N ASP A 199 8.17 -6.90 2.41
CA ASP A 199 7.66 -6.07 1.33
C ASP A 199 8.47 -6.38 0.07
N ARG A 200 7.92 -7.23 -0.81
CA ARG A 200 8.54 -7.64 -2.07
C ARG A 200 8.99 -6.44 -2.91
N PHE A 201 8.32 -5.30 -2.74
CA PHE A 201 8.67 -4.06 -3.42
C PHE A 201 10.01 -3.48 -2.95
N LEU A 202 10.46 -3.74 -1.72
CA LEU A 202 11.81 -3.39 -1.26
C LEU A 202 12.89 -4.20 -2.00
N GLN A 203 12.62 -5.49 -2.25
CA GLN A 203 13.51 -6.32 -3.04
C GLN A 203 13.56 -5.86 -4.50
N PHE A 204 12.41 -5.53 -5.08
CA PHE A 204 12.35 -4.97 -6.44
C PHE A 204 13.12 -3.65 -6.53
N GLU A 205 12.95 -2.75 -5.57
CA GLU A 205 13.71 -1.50 -5.49
C GLU A 205 15.22 -1.75 -5.38
N ALA A 206 15.64 -2.69 -4.53
CA ALA A 206 17.04 -3.06 -4.38
C ALA A 206 17.67 -3.64 -5.66
N LEU A 207 16.87 -4.31 -6.50
CA LEU A 207 17.29 -4.82 -7.81
C LEU A 207 17.31 -3.73 -8.91
N LEU A 208 16.43 -2.75 -8.83
CA LEU A 208 16.31 -1.65 -9.80
C LEU A 208 17.35 -0.56 -9.59
N LEU A 209 17.66 -0.17 -8.34
CA LEU A 209 18.59 0.92 -8.03
C LEU A 209 19.98 0.76 -8.70
N PRO A 210 20.63 -0.42 -8.73
CA PRO A 210 21.90 -0.60 -9.41
C PRO A 210 21.87 -0.31 -10.92
N LEU A 211 20.70 -0.42 -11.57
CA LEU A 211 20.54 -0.26 -13.01
C LEU A 211 20.85 1.15 -13.51
N GLU A 212 20.78 2.17 -12.65
CA GLU A 212 21.17 3.57 -12.98
C GLU A 212 22.64 3.63 -13.46
N ASN A 213 23.47 2.72 -12.95
CA ASN A 213 24.88 2.62 -13.27
C ASN A 213 25.18 1.63 -14.40
N VAL A 214 24.17 0.91 -14.90
CA VAL A 214 24.31 -0.07 -16.00
C VAL A 214 24.10 0.65 -17.33
N LYS A 215 25.19 1.08 -17.96
CA LYS A 215 25.14 1.75 -19.26
C LYS A 215 24.84 0.77 -20.39
N GLN A 216 23.82 1.09 -21.16
CA GLN A 216 23.39 0.31 -22.32
C GLN A 216 24.18 0.70 -23.58
N SER A 217 24.08 -0.14 -24.61
CA SER A 217 24.70 0.12 -25.90
C SER A 217 24.07 1.35 -26.57
N PRO A 218 24.82 2.44 -26.84
CA PRO A 218 24.24 3.65 -27.46
C PRO A 218 23.66 3.43 -28.86
N LYS A 219 24.02 2.32 -29.51
CA LYS A 219 23.48 1.93 -30.82
C LYS A 219 22.04 1.43 -30.73
N TRP A 220 21.74 0.67 -29.69
CA TRP A 220 20.46 -0.04 -29.55
C TRP A 220 19.56 0.60 -28.49
N HIS A 221 20.17 1.27 -27.53
CA HIS A 221 19.58 1.93 -26.37
C HIS A 221 20.20 3.34 -26.26
N PRO A 222 19.79 4.29 -27.12
CA PRO A 222 20.32 5.65 -27.11
C PRO A 222 19.98 6.43 -25.82
N GLU A 223 18.98 5.98 -25.06
CA GLU A 223 18.46 6.58 -23.83
C GLU A 223 19.47 6.63 -22.69
N GLY A 224 20.43 5.69 -22.62
CA GLY A 224 21.51 5.74 -21.64
C GLY A 224 21.61 4.49 -20.77
N ASP A 225 21.13 4.56 -19.54
CA ASP A 225 21.19 3.45 -18.57
C ASP A 225 19.91 2.61 -18.50
N ALA A 226 20.06 1.44 -17.89
CA ALA A 226 19.03 0.43 -17.79
C ALA A 226 17.85 0.86 -16.90
N LEU A 227 18.08 1.65 -15.84
CA LEU A 227 16.98 2.10 -14.97
C LEU A 227 16.08 3.06 -15.73
N TYR A 228 16.68 4.05 -16.40
CA TYR A 228 15.92 5.00 -17.21
C TYR A 228 15.14 4.31 -18.34
N HIS A 229 15.71 3.26 -18.93
CA HIS A 229 15.00 2.43 -19.90
C HIS A 229 13.79 1.71 -19.27
N SER A 230 13.99 0.98 -18.16
CA SER A 230 12.90 0.29 -17.45
C SER A 230 11.75 1.23 -17.08
N LEU A 231 12.04 2.45 -16.63
CA LEU A 231 11.02 3.44 -16.28
C LEU A 231 10.23 3.92 -17.52
N GLN A 232 10.88 4.13 -18.67
CA GLN A 232 10.16 4.42 -19.92
C GLN A 232 9.23 3.28 -20.33
N VAL A 233 9.70 2.03 -20.23
CA VAL A 233 8.91 0.84 -20.58
C VAL A 233 7.72 0.69 -19.64
N PHE A 234 7.92 0.94 -18.33
CA PHE A 234 6.85 0.96 -17.33
C PHE A 234 5.80 2.03 -17.63
N ASP A 235 6.20 3.27 -17.93
CA ASP A 235 5.26 4.36 -18.21
C ASP A 235 4.41 4.06 -19.46
N LEU A 236 5.03 3.54 -20.52
CA LEU A 236 4.33 3.11 -21.73
C LEU A 236 3.37 1.95 -21.44
N ALA A 237 3.81 0.97 -20.65
CA ALA A 237 2.98 -0.14 -20.24
C ALA A 237 1.77 0.32 -19.43
N ARG A 238 1.95 1.28 -18.51
CA ARG A 238 0.89 1.91 -17.71
C ARG A 238 -0.13 2.64 -18.56
N ASP A 239 0.29 3.32 -19.63
CA ASP A 239 -0.64 3.98 -20.56
C ASP A 239 -1.54 2.97 -21.30
N HIS A 240 -1.06 1.74 -21.49
CA HIS A 240 -1.82 0.67 -22.15
C HIS A 240 -2.71 -0.14 -21.19
N LEU A 241 -2.14 -0.62 -20.08
CA LEU A 241 -2.79 -1.51 -19.12
C LEU A 241 -2.55 -1.02 -17.67
N PRO A 242 -3.19 0.10 -17.25
CA PRO A 242 -2.91 0.74 -15.97
C PRO A 242 -3.29 -0.09 -14.73
N TYR A 243 -4.18 -1.07 -14.87
CA TYR A 243 -4.68 -1.86 -13.74
C TYR A 243 -4.12 -3.29 -13.72
N ASP A 244 -3.19 -3.62 -14.61
CA ASP A 244 -2.61 -4.96 -14.71
C ASP A 244 -1.26 -5.00 -13.99
N GLU A 245 -1.30 -5.26 -12.67
CA GLU A 245 -0.11 -5.26 -11.81
C GLU A 245 1.00 -6.17 -12.35
N GLU A 246 0.67 -7.40 -12.73
CA GLU A 246 1.63 -8.41 -13.20
C GLU A 246 2.30 -7.99 -14.51
N PHE A 247 1.54 -7.38 -15.43
CA PHE A 247 2.09 -6.85 -16.68
C PHE A 247 3.01 -5.64 -16.43
N LEU A 248 2.62 -4.74 -15.52
CA LEU A 248 3.42 -3.57 -15.17
C LEU A 248 4.70 -3.96 -14.40
N LEU A 249 4.63 -4.97 -13.54
CA LEU A 249 5.80 -5.58 -12.90
C LEU A 249 6.75 -6.15 -13.95
N ALA A 250 6.23 -6.92 -14.92
CA ALA A 250 7.06 -7.43 -16.00
C ALA A 250 7.72 -6.30 -16.80
N ALA A 251 6.99 -5.22 -17.10
CA ALA A 251 7.52 -4.04 -17.79
C ALA A 251 8.66 -3.37 -17.02
N LEU A 252 8.51 -3.15 -15.71
CA LEU A 252 9.53 -2.50 -14.89
C LEU A 252 10.75 -3.41 -14.68
N LEU A 253 10.52 -4.71 -14.48
CA LEU A 253 11.53 -5.66 -14.00
C LEU A 253 12.22 -6.49 -15.09
N HIS A 254 11.77 -6.47 -16.34
CA HIS A 254 12.25 -7.37 -17.40
C HIS A 254 13.78 -7.41 -17.57
N ASP A 255 14.47 -6.31 -17.24
CA ASP A 255 15.89 -6.11 -17.45
C ASP A 255 16.73 -6.05 -16.16
N VAL A 256 16.15 -6.33 -14.98
CA VAL A 256 16.87 -6.27 -13.68
C VAL A 256 18.13 -7.14 -13.62
N GLY A 257 18.13 -8.27 -14.33
CA GLY A 257 19.29 -9.14 -14.38
C GLY A 257 20.51 -8.50 -15.07
N LYS A 258 20.37 -7.38 -15.80
CA LYS A 258 21.52 -6.67 -16.37
C LYS A 258 22.43 -6.06 -15.29
N GLY A 259 21.91 -5.82 -14.09
CA GLY A 259 22.71 -5.43 -12.92
C GLY A 259 23.45 -6.61 -12.25
N ILE A 260 23.10 -7.84 -12.60
CA ILE A 260 23.60 -9.08 -11.98
C ILE A 260 24.54 -9.81 -12.95
N ASP A 261 24.01 -10.27 -14.08
CA ASP A 261 24.74 -10.90 -15.18
C ASP A 261 24.24 -10.37 -16.53
N PRO A 262 24.98 -9.45 -17.17
CA PRO A 262 24.61 -8.93 -18.49
C PRO A 262 24.62 -9.97 -19.62
N HIS A 263 25.27 -11.13 -19.47
CA HIS A 263 25.32 -12.16 -20.51
C HIS A 263 24.07 -13.05 -20.52
N ASP A 264 23.48 -13.30 -19.35
CA ASP A 264 22.26 -14.09 -19.18
C ASP A 264 21.28 -13.37 -18.26
N HIS A 265 20.95 -12.13 -18.63
CA HIS A 265 20.18 -11.23 -17.78
C HIS A 265 18.76 -11.74 -17.51
N VAL A 266 18.19 -12.51 -18.44
CA VAL A 266 16.85 -13.09 -18.25
C VAL A 266 16.88 -14.10 -17.11
N LEU A 267 17.80 -15.06 -17.16
CA LEU A 267 17.91 -16.07 -16.11
C LEU A 267 18.31 -15.44 -14.77
N ALA A 268 19.34 -14.59 -14.77
CA ALA A 268 19.82 -13.93 -13.56
C ALA A 268 18.74 -13.03 -12.91
N GLY A 269 17.93 -12.34 -13.72
CA GLY A 269 16.81 -11.55 -13.24
C GLY A 269 15.73 -12.41 -12.61
N LEU A 270 15.31 -13.50 -13.28
CA LEU A 270 14.31 -14.42 -12.76
C LEU A 270 14.76 -15.15 -11.49
N GLU A 271 16.02 -15.56 -11.40
CA GLU A 271 16.58 -16.18 -10.19
C GLU A 271 16.58 -15.21 -9.00
N ALA A 272 16.83 -13.92 -9.24
CA ALA A 272 16.83 -12.89 -8.21
C ALA A 272 15.42 -12.45 -7.78
N LEU A 273 14.45 -12.53 -8.69
CA LEU A 273 13.03 -12.24 -8.40
C LEU A 273 12.34 -13.40 -7.68
N GLY A 274 12.79 -14.64 -7.89
CA GLY A 274 12.37 -15.80 -7.09
C GLY A 274 10.86 -15.99 -7.03
N GLU A 275 10.35 -16.22 -5.81
CA GLU A 275 8.92 -16.46 -5.52
C GLU A 275 8.13 -15.15 -5.31
N ASP A 276 8.77 -13.99 -5.43
CA ASP A 276 8.13 -12.68 -5.20
C ASP A 276 7.26 -12.23 -6.38
N ILE A 277 7.40 -12.88 -7.54
CA ILE A 277 6.62 -12.64 -8.75
C ILE A 277 5.72 -13.83 -9.07
N THR A 278 4.59 -13.55 -9.72
CA THR A 278 3.63 -14.58 -10.14
C THR A 278 4.14 -15.40 -11.33
N GLU A 279 3.53 -16.55 -11.60
CA GLU A 279 3.85 -17.37 -12.79
C GLU A 279 3.66 -16.59 -14.11
N ARG A 280 2.66 -15.72 -14.17
CA ARG A 280 2.40 -14.87 -15.33
C ARG A 280 3.49 -13.80 -15.51
N THR A 281 3.84 -13.09 -14.44
CA THR A 281 4.95 -12.11 -14.46
C THR A 281 6.26 -12.78 -14.86
N TYR A 282 6.55 -13.95 -14.28
CA TYR A 282 7.70 -14.78 -14.63
C TYR A 282 7.69 -15.11 -16.13
N TRP A 283 6.56 -15.57 -16.66
CA TRP A 283 6.44 -15.98 -18.06
C TRP A 283 6.66 -14.80 -19.03
N LEU A 284 6.10 -13.63 -18.73
CA LEU A 284 6.31 -12.41 -19.50
C LEU A 284 7.79 -12.02 -19.56
N ILE A 285 8.47 -12.02 -18.40
CA ILE A 285 9.91 -11.73 -18.32
C ILE A 285 10.71 -12.83 -19.02
N ALA A 286 10.40 -14.12 -18.83
CA ALA A 286 11.16 -15.21 -19.45
C ALA A 286 11.14 -15.17 -20.99
N HIS A 287 10.06 -14.65 -21.58
CA HIS A 287 9.85 -14.65 -23.03
C HIS A 287 9.97 -13.28 -23.70
N HIS A 288 10.31 -12.20 -22.98
CA HIS A 288 10.40 -10.85 -23.56
C HIS A 288 11.39 -10.75 -24.74
N MET A 289 12.51 -11.46 -24.67
CA MET A 289 13.49 -11.51 -25.78
C MET A 289 12.95 -12.23 -27.02
N GLU A 290 12.17 -13.31 -26.85
CA GLU A 290 11.50 -13.96 -27.98
C GLU A 290 10.39 -13.07 -28.56
N ALA A 291 9.70 -12.32 -27.71
CA ALA A 291 8.66 -11.38 -28.12
C ALA A 291 9.23 -10.21 -28.94
N ALA A 292 10.43 -9.73 -28.62
CA ALA A 292 11.15 -8.77 -29.47
C ALA A 292 11.34 -9.31 -30.90
N LEU A 293 11.73 -10.58 -31.04
CA LEU A 293 11.84 -11.24 -32.36
C LEU A 293 10.48 -11.37 -33.07
N VAL A 294 9.37 -11.49 -32.33
CA VAL A 294 8.02 -11.44 -32.92
C VAL A 294 7.75 -10.06 -33.52
N VAL A 295 8.03 -9.01 -32.75
CA VAL A 295 7.82 -7.60 -33.15
C VAL A 295 8.69 -7.21 -34.33
N ASP A 296 9.92 -7.73 -34.40
CA ASP A 296 10.86 -7.53 -35.52
C ASP A 296 10.54 -8.41 -36.73
N GLY A 297 9.62 -9.36 -36.60
CA GLY A 297 9.26 -10.29 -37.67
C GLY A 297 10.33 -11.33 -37.98
N THR A 298 11.29 -11.54 -37.07
CA THR A 298 12.45 -12.44 -37.25
C THR A 298 12.29 -13.78 -36.53
N ILE A 299 11.26 -13.94 -35.69
CA ILE A 299 11.00 -15.18 -34.96
C ILE A 299 10.70 -16.37 -35.90
N GLY A 300 11.21 -17.55 -35.53
CA GLY A 300 10.90 -18.80 -36.23
C GLY A 300 9.43 -19.23 -36.03
N ALA A 301 8.82 -19.82 -37.07
CA ALA A 301 7.40 -20.21 -37.07
C ALA A 301 7.01 -21.16 -35.92
N ARG A 302 7.91 -22.06 -35.50
CA ARG A 302 7.67 -22.99 -34.38
C ARG A 302 7.65 -22.26 -33.03
N ALA A 303 8.62 -21.38 -32.79
CA ALA A 303 8.69 -20.59 -31.56
C ALA A 303 7.48 -19.65 -31.46
N LYS A 304 7.14 -18.97 -32.56
CA LYS A 304 5.94 -18.11 -32.62
C LYS A 304 4.65 -18.88 -32.32
N ARG A 305 4.52 -20.12 -32.80
CA ARG A 305 3.34 -20.96 -32.50
C ARG A 305 3.28 -21.32 -31.02
N ARG A 306 4.41 -21.70 -30.42
CA ARG A 306 4.50 -22.01 -28.98
C ARG A 306 4.09 -20.82 -28.12
N LEU A 307 4.58 -19.61 -28.43
CA LEU A 307 4.20 -18.40 -27.67
C LEU A 307 2.70 -18.12 -27.76
N LYS A 308 2.07 -18.37 -28.92
CA LYS A 308 0.63 -18.19 -29.15
C LYS A 308 -0.28 -19.19 -28.42
N GLU A 309 0.30 -20.20 -27.79
CA GLU A 309 -0.47 -21.15 -26.97
C GLU A 309 -0.77 -20.59 -25.57
N SER A 310 -0.03 -19.57 -25.14
CA SER A 310 -0.31 -18.83 -23.90
C SER A 310 -1.49 -17.88 -24.08
N GLU A 311 -2.29 -17.70 -23.03
CA GLU A 311 -3.35 -16.68 -22.99
C GLU A 311 -2.78 -15.26 -22.95
N ASP A 312 -1.58 -15.08 -22.37
CA ASP A 312 -0.88 -13.79 -22.24
C ASP A 312 -0.04 -13.41 -23.47
N TYR A 313 -0.30 -14.04 -24.62
CA TYR A 313 0.48 -13.80 -25.83
C TYR A 313 0.40 -12.34 -26.31
N GLU A 314 -0.77 -11.72 -26.23
CA GLU A 314 -0.96 -10.34 -26.70
C GLU A 314 -0.26 -9.35 -25.77
N GLU A 315 -0.31 -9.58 -24.47
CA GLU A 315 0.39 -8.83 -23.42
C GLU A 315 1.91 -8.99 -23.59
N LEU A 316 2.41 -10.19 -23.86
CA LEU A 316 3.83 -10.39 -24.15
C LEU A 316 4.29 -9.61 -25.39
N VAL A 317 3.48 -9.59 -26.45
CA VAL A 317 3.78 -8.80 -27.65
C VAL A 317 3.68 -7.30 -27.37
N LEU A 318 2.76 -6.87 -26.52
CA LEU A 318 2.64 -5.49 -26.07
C LEU A 318 3.85 -5.06 -25.24
N LEU A 319 4.33 -5.90 -24.31
CA LEU A 319 5.56 -5.67 -23.54
C LEU A 319 6.74 -5.41 -24.49
N ALA A 320 6.93 -6.25 -25.51
CA ALA A 320 7.99 -6.06 -26.50
C ALA A 320 7.84 -4.77 -27.35
N ARG A 321 6.61 -4.28 -27.55
CA ARG A 321 6.40 -2.97 -28.19
C ARG A 321 6.78 -1.84 -27.26
N CYS A 322 6.36 -1.90 -25.99
CA CYS A 322 6.74 -0.93 -24.97
C CYS A 322 8.26 -0.87 -24.80
N ASP A 323 8.93 -2.04 -24.72
CA ASP A 323 10.38 -2.18 -24.71
C ASP A 323 11.05 -1.45 -25.89
N ARG A 324 10.56 -1.67 -27.10
CA ARG A 324 11.12 -1.00 -28.29
C ARG A 324 10.84 0.51 -28.29
N GLU A 325 9.66 0.91 -27.82
CA GLU A 325 9.22 2.30 -27.82
C GLU A 325 9.88 3.13 -26.72
N GLY A 326 10.24 2.51 -25.59
CA GLY A 326 10.93 3.09 -24.43
C GLY A 326 12.43 3.30 -24.62
N ARG A 327 12.89 3.37 -25.88
CA ARG A 327 14.28 3.64 -26.26
C ARG A 327 14.45 5.07 -26.76
N LYS A 328 14.00 6.05 -25.95
CA LYS A 328 13.96 7.47 -26.31
C LYS A 328 14.88 8.30 -25.41
N VAL A 329 15.49 9.30 -26.02
CA VAL A 329 16.37 10.25 -25.31
C VAL A 329 15.54 11.45 -24.86
N GLY A 330 15.70 11.85 -23.59
CA GLY A 330 15.15 13.11 -23.08
C GLY A 330 13.63 13.12 -22.90
N VAL A 331 13.03 11.94 -22.73
CA VAL A 331 11.62 11.78 -22.35
C VAL A 331 11.51 11.85 -20.83
N GLU A 332 10.49 12.53 -20.33
CA GLU A 332 10.16 12.55 -18.90
C GLU A 332 9.57 11.19 -18.52
N THR A 333 10.05 10.61 -17.41
CA THR A 333 9.58 9.35 -16.86
C THR A 333 9.12 9.54 -15.42
N SER A 334 8.27 8.65 -14.93
CA SER A 334 8.04 8.51 -13.49
C SER A 334 9.36 8.27 -12.76
N GLU A 335 9.45 8.78 -11.53
CA GLU A 335 10.54 8.44 -10.62
C GLU A 335 10.39 6.98 -10.16
N LEU A 336 11.48 6.30 -9.81
CA LEU A 336 11.44 4.91 -9.35
C LEU A 336 10.49 4.73 -8.15
N GLU A 337 10.54 5.67 -7.20
CA GLU A 337 9.67 5.66 -6.03
C GLU A 337 8.19 5.67 -6.42
N GLU A 338 7.80 6.54 -7.37
CA GLU A 338 6.43 6.65 -7.88
C GLU A 338 5.97 5.37 -8.59
N ALA A 339 6.83 4.76 -9.39
CA ALA A 339 6.52 3.51 -10.08
C ALA A 339 6.26 2.36 -9.09
N ILE A 340 7.11 2.24 -8.07
CA ILE A 340 6.95 1.23 -7.02
C ILE A 340 5.72 1.51 -6.15
N ASP A 341 5.43 2.76 -5.81
CA ASP A 341 4.19 3.13 -5.10
C ASP A 341 2.93 2.78 -5.88
N TYR A 342 2.95 3.02 -7.19
CA TYR A 342 1.83 2.68 -8.06
C TYR A 342 1.56 1.17 -8.07
N LEU A 343 2.60 0.36 -8.25
CA LEU A 343 2.49 -1.10 -8.23
C LEU A 343 2.05 -1.63 -6.87
N ARG A 344 2.61 -1.08 -5.79
CA ARG A 344 2.23 -1.45 -4.42
C ARG A 344 0.74 -1.18 -4.17
N GLN A 345 0.23 -0.04 -4.63
CA GLN A 345 -1.19 0.26 -4.52
C GLN A 345 -2.07 -0.73 -5.31
N LEU A 346 -1.67 -1.11 -6.52
CA LEU A 346 -2.40 -2.09 -7.33
C LEU A 346 -2.44 -3.48 -6.67
N SER A 347 -1.32 -3.94 -6.10
CA SER A 347 -1.24 -5.20 -5.37
C SER A 347 -2.28 -5.26 -4.24
N TYR A 348 -2.39 -4.19 -3.46
CA TYR A 348 -3.38 -4.12 -2.37
C TYR A 348 -4.82 -4.06 -2.88
N GLU A 349 -5.05 -3.46 -4.05
CA GLU A 349 -6.38 -3.42 -4.66
C GLU A 349 -6.78 -4.77 -5.25
N CYS A 350 -5.82 -5.61 -5.69
CA CYS A 350 -6.05 -6.94 -6.24
C CYS A 350 -6.34 -8.01 -5.16
N ASP A 351 -5.68 -7.96 -4.01
CA ASP A 351 -5.90 -8.89 -2.89
C ASP A 351 -7.24 -8.65 -2.15
N ALA A 352 -7.91 -7.53 -2.44
CA ALA A 352 -9.13 -7.09 -1.77
C ALA A 352 -10.47 -7.51 -2.43
N TRP A 353 -10.46 -8.49 -3.36
CA TRP A 353 -11.66 -8.92 -4.12
C TRP A 353 -12.13 -10.36 -3.88
#